data_AF-A0A3D1XQ24-F1
#
_entry.id   AF-A0A3D1XQ24-F1
#
_cell.length_a   1.000
_cell.length_b   1.000
_cell.length_c   1.000
_cell.angle_alpha   90.00
_cell.angle_beta   90.00
_cell.angle_gamma   90.00
#
_symmetry.space_group_name_H-M   'P 1'
#
loop_
_entity.id
_entity.type
_entity.pdbx_description
1 polymer ?
#
loop_
_entity_poly.entity_id
_entity_poly.type
_entity_poly.pdbx_seq_one_letter_code
_entity_poly.pdbx_strand_id
1 'polypeptide(L)'
;MLSEYKGEIGFIGFAMVAYLVMAAFDVSQNYVYLAVVFGLFGLIIAWKLFEGVDDAPAGNEKMTEIAEAIHEGAMVFLSREYKILGYFIAGIFLLLLVLISMQKGPWIGLWTAISYAVGAGCSMLAGFFGMNAATTSGVRTSQAAVDGGQSKALLIAFNGGAVMGLCVASLGLIGVGGLFLLFGRGDSFTVISGFAMGASSIALFARVGGGIYTKTADVGSDLVGKVEAGIPEDDPRNPGVIADNVGDCVGDTAGLGADIFESYCGSMIAAIVIGASMATLRFEYMALPIMIAMVGLLASVIGIRAMTSLGNMDPSAALRNCTFISAGAMLFVAFFLIKVMGLPSGVFIA
;
A
#
# COMPACT_ATOMS: atom_id res chain seq x y z
N MET A 1 38.43 30.72 5.78
CA MET A 1 37.93 29.88 6.89
C MET A 1 36.41 29.79 6.97
N LEU A 2 35.61 30.88 6.94
CA LEU A 2 34.14 30.77 7.00
C LEU A 2 33.43 30.40 5.68
N SER A 3 34.13 30.36 4.53
CA SER A 3 33.55 29.97 3.24
C SER A 3 33.55 28.47 2.97
N GLU A 4 34.45 27.71 3.62
CA GLU A 4 34.56 26.25 3.44
C GLU A 4 33.48 25.46 4.18
N TYR A 5 32.83 26.07 5.18
CA TYR A 5 31.82 25.41 6.01
C TYR A 5 30.39 25.89 5.74
N LYS A 6 30.14 26.65 4.66
CA LYS A 6 28.79 27.18 4.36
C LYS A 6 27.74 26.08 4.20
N GLY A 7 28.11 24.94 3.61
CA GLY A 7 27.21 23.78 3.47
C GLY A 7 26.90 23.11 4.80
N GLU A 8 27.91 22.93 5.66
CA GLU A 8 27.74 22.35 6.99
C GLU A 8 26.98 23.28 7.94
N ILE A 9 27.22 24.59 7.89
CA ILE A 9 26.49 25.58 8.68
C ILE A 9 25.03 25.69 8.21
N GLY A 10 24.77 25.57 6.90
CA GLY A 10 23.41 25.49 6.37
C GLY A 10 22.67 24.21 6.79
N PHE A 11 23.38 23.08 6.79
CA PHE A 11 22.84 21.79 7.24
C PHE A 11 22.57 21.77 8.75
N ILE A 12 23.52 22.26 9.56
CA ILE A 12 23.36 22.40 11.00
C ILE A 12 22.25 23.39 11.31
N GLY A 13 22.16 24.51 10.58
CA GLY A 13 21.08 25.49 10.71
C GLY A 13 19.70 24.89 10.42
N PHE A 14 19.55 24.15 9.32
CA PHE A 14 18.31 23.45 8.99
C PHE A 14 17.98 22.36 10.01
N ALA A 15 18.96 21.55 10.42
CA ALA A 15 18.79 20.51 11.42
C ALA A 15 18.42 21.10 12.79
N MET A 16 18.95 22.28 13.13
CA MET A 16 18.68 22.97 14.40
C MET A 16 17.31 23.67 14.37
N VAL A 17 16.87 24.18 13.22
CA VAL A 17 15.50 24.68 13.02
C VAL A 17 14.50 23.52 13.02
N ALA A 18 14.80 22.41 12.36
CA ALA A 18 13.99 21.20 12.42
C ALA A 18 13.94 20.66 13.86
N TYR A 19 15.06 20.65 14.58
CA TYR A 19 15.12 20.28 15.99
C TYR A 19 14.31 21.24 16.86
N LEU A 20 14.40 22.55 16.66
CA LEU A 20 13.63 23.55 17.42
C LEU A 20 12.14 23.50 17.11
N VAL A 21 11.75 23.28 15.85
CA VAL A 21 10.35 23.03 15.47
C VAL A 21 9.87 21.73 16.11
N MET A 22 10.67 20.68 16.06
CA MET A 22 10.41 19.38 16.68
C MET A 22 10.68 19.33 18.20
N ALA A 23 11.03 20.44 18.83
CA ALA A 23 11.21 20.57 20.28
C ALA A 23 10.25 21.60 20.90
N ALA A 24 9.71 22.51 20.08
CA ALA A 24 8.66 23.45 20.47
C ALA A 24 7.28 22.78 20.54
N PHE A 25 7.06 21.68 19.82
CA PHE A 25 6.01 20.72 20.13
C PHE A 25 6.56 19.75 21.19
N ASP A 26 5.77 19.23 22.12
CA ASP A 26 6.22 18.20 23.09
C ASP A 26 5.90 16.82 22.47
N VAL A 27 6.93 16.08 22.00
CA VAL A 27 6.89 15.43 20.66
C VAL A 27 6.74 13.90 20.57
N SER A 28 6.86 13.08 21.62
CA SER A 28 6.62 11.63 21.42
C SER A 28 5.14 11.24 21.40
N GLN A 29 4.30 11.94 22.18
CA GLN A 29 2.90 11.57 22.40
C GLN A 29 1.94 12.16 21.35
N ASN A 30 2.27 13.31 20.75
CA ASN A 30 1.36 14.05 19.86
C ASN A 30 1.39 13.58 18.39
N TYR A 31 2.47 12.94 17.95
CA TYR A 31 2.69 12.63 16.52
C TYR A 31 1.90 11.43 16.04
N VAL A 32 1.56 10.51 16.94
CA VAL A 32 0.68 9.39 16.64
C VAL A 32 -0.70 9.89 16.20
N TYR A 33 -1.18 11.02 16.73
CA TYR A 33 -2.47 11.60 16.32
C TYR A 33 -2.45 12.06 14.85
N LEU A 34 -1.27 12.35 14.32
CA LEU A 34 -1.09 12.70 12.93
C LEU A 34 -1.14 11.47 12.00
N ALA A 35 -1.02 10.24 12.49
CA ALA A 35 -1.01 9.04 11.64
C ALA A 35 -2.27 8.92 10.77
N VAL A 36 -3.43 9.17 11.38
CA VAL A 36 -4.71 9.18 10.65
C VAL A 36 -4.76 10.33 9.65
N VAL A 37 -4.27 11.51 10.03
CA VAL A 37 -4.22 12.70 9.15
C VAL A 37 -3.31 12.46 7.94
N PHE A 38 -2.15 11.84 8.14
CA PHE A 38 -1.22 11.48 7.09
C PHE A 38 -1.80 10.42 6.16
N GLY A 39 -2.48 9.41 6.71
CA GLY A 39 -3.19 8.44 5.88
C GLY A 39 -4.31 9.09 5.06
N LEU A 40 -5.11 10.00 5.63
CA LEU A 40 -6.10 10.75 4.86
C LEU A 40 -5.45 11.62 3.77
N PHE A 41 -4.33 12.26 4.08
CA PHE A 41 -3.54 13.01 3.10
C PHE A 41 -3.05 12.13 1.95
N GLY A 42 -2.55 10.93 2.25
CA GLY A 42 -2.15 9.96 1.24
C GLY A 42 -3.31 9.49 0.35
N LEU A 43 -4.50 9.27 0.92
CA LEU A 43 -5.71 8.95 0.14
C LEU A 43 -6.13 10.12 -0.77
N ILE A 44 -6.01 11.37 -0.32
CA ILE A 44 -6.30 12.55 -1.15
C ILE A 44 -5.33 12.61 -2.34
N ILE A 45 -4.04 12.33 -2.13
CA ILE A 45 -3.06 12.27 -3.22
C ILE A 45 -3.38 11.11 -4.17
N ALA A 46 -3.71 9.93 -3.64
CA ALA A 46 -4.10 8.78 -4.44
C ALA A 46 -5.32 9.11 -5.32
N TRP A 47 -6.32 9.78 -4.76
CA TRP A 47 -7.48 10.27 -5.49
C TRP A 47 -7.10 11.26 -6.60
N LYS A 48 -6.22 12.23 -6.31
CA LYS A 48 -5.75 13.18 -7.32
C LYS A 48 -4.94 12.54 -8.44
N LEU A 49 -4.16 11.52 -8.14
CA LEU A 49 -3.46 10.73 -9.17
C LEU A 49 -4.45 9.90 -9.99
N PHE A 50 -5.47 9.31 -9.35
CA PHE A 50 -6.52 8.57 -10.03
C PHE A 50 -7.30 9.49 -10.98
N GLU A 51 -7.73 10.67 -10.52
CA GLU A 51 -8.41 11.69 -11.35
C GLU A 51 -7.54 12.07 -12.56
N GLY A 52 -6.24 12.32 -12.35
CA GLY A 52 -5.32 12.62 -13.45
C GLY A 52 -5.10 11.47 -14.44
N VAL A 53 -5.22 10.22 -13.99
CA VAL A 53 -5.23 9.05 -14.89
C VAL A 53 -6.57 8.98 -15.61
N ASP A 54 -7.69 9.11 -14.92
CA ASP A 54 -9.03 9.00 -15.49
C ASP A 54 -9.32 10.08 -16.56
N ASP A 55 -8.81 11.29 -16.37
CA ASP A 55 -8.89 12.40 -17.33
C ASP A 55 -8.11 12.16 -18.64
N ALA A 56 -7.18 11.20 -18.65
CA ALA A 56 -6.43 10.88 -19.86
C ALA A 56 -7.32 10.17 -20.91
N PRO A 57 -7.08 10.38 -22.22
CA PRO A 57 -7.94 9.82 -23.25
C PRO A 57 -7.91 8.28 -23.24
N ALA A 58 -9.11 7.68 -23.21
CA ALA A 58 -9.29 6.22 -23.27
C ALA A 58 -9.06 5.62 -24.67
N GLY A 59 -8.77 6.46 -25.67
CA GLY A 59 -8.47 6.03 -27.04
C GLY A 59 -9.71 5.88 -27.91
N ASN A 60 -9.73 4.87 -28.77
CA ASN A 60 -10.83 4.66 -29.72
C ASN A 60 -11.96 3.79 -29.15
N GLU A 61 -13.07 3.70 -29.89
CA GLU A 61 -14.26 2.94 -29.49
C GLU A 61 -13.93 1.47 -29.20
N LYS A 62 -13.08 0.84 -30.03
CA LYS A 62 -12.71 -0.56 -29.85
C LYS A 62 -11.88 -0.80 -28.59
N MET A 63 -10.96 0.11 -28.28
CA MET A 63 -10.16 0.06 -27.05
C MET A 63 -11.06 0.20 -25.82
N THR A 64 -12.05 1.09 -25.88
CA THR A 64 -13.01 1.30 -24.79
C THR A 64 -13.88 0.07 -24.56
N GLU A 65 -14.41 -0.54 -25.64
CA GLU A 65 -15.20 -1.77 -25.58
C GLU A 65 -14.43 -2.92 -24.89
N ILE A 66 -13.15 -3.10 -25.25
CA ILE A 66 -12.30 -4.13 -24.64
C ILE A 66 -12.04 -3.82 -23.15
N ALA A 67 -11.75 -2.56 -22.83
CA ALA A 67 -11.51 -2.14 -21.46
C ALA A 67 -12.74 -2.33 -20.56
N GLU A 68 -13.93 -2.05 -21.07
CA GLU A 68 -15.19 -2.29 -20.38
C GLU A 68 -15.41 -3.78 -20.11
N ALA A 69 -15.14 -4.65 -21.08
CA ALA A 69 -15.25 -6.11 -20.89
C ALA A 69 -14.28 -6.62 -19.80
N ILE A 70 -13.05 -6.11 -19.77
CA ILE A 70 -12.07 -6.45 -18.73
C ILE A 70 -12.52 -5.92 -17.36
N HIS A 71 -12.96 -4.66 -17.30
CA HIS A 71 -13.43 -4.05 -16.06
C HIS A 71 -14.65 -4.80 -15.49
N GLU A 72 -15.65 -5.12 -16.33
CA GLU A 72 -16.82 -5.89 -15.91
C GLU A 72 -16.42 -7.28 -15.38
N GLY A 73 -15.56 -8.00 -16.13
CA GLY A 73 -15.08 -9.32 -15.72
C GLY A 73 -14.36 -9.30 -14.37
N ALA A 74 -13.46 -8.33 -14.17
CA ALA A 74 -12.72 -8.15 -12.92
C ALA A 74 -13.66 -7.82 -11.75
N MET A 75 -14.63 -6.93 -11.98
CA MET A 75 -15.63 -6.54 -10.97
C MET A 75 -16.56 -7.69 -10.58
N VAL A 76 -16.97 -8.52 -11.54
CA VAL A 76 -17.78 -9.72 -11.26
C VAL A 76 -16.99 -10.73 -10.41
N PHE A 77 -15.73 -10.99 -10.77
CA PHE A 77 -14.86 -11.88 -10.01
C PHE A 77 -14.68 -11.38 -8.57
N LEU A 78 -14.26 -10.12 -8.40
CA LEU A 78 -13.99 -9.55 -7.08
C LEU A 78 -15.25 -9.54 -6.20
N SER A 79 -16.39 -9.18 -6.76
CA SER A 79 -17.67 -9.18 -6.04
C SER A 79 -18.03 -10.59 -5.54
N ARG A 80 -17.75 -11.62 -6.35
CA ARG A 80 -18.02 -13.01 -5.98
C ARG A 80 -17.07 -13.50 -4.90
N GLU A 81 -15.78 -13.21 -5.05
CA GLU A 81 -14.75 -13.53 -4.07
C GLU A 81 -15.05 -12.87 -2.72
N TYR A 82 -15.31 -11.56 -2.71
CA TYR A 82 -15.54 -10.80 -1.49
C TYR A 82 -16.83 -11.23 -0.78
N LYS A 83 -17.85 -11.66 -1.51
CA LYS A 83 -19.06 -12.23 -0.91
C LYS A 83 -18.76 -13.51 -0.13
N ILE A 84 -17.95 -14.40 -0.68
CA ILE A 84 -17.54 -15.64 0.00
C ILE A 84 -16.66 -15.31 1.21
N LEU A 85 -15.71 -14.38 1.04
CA LEU A 85 -14.85 -13.92 2.13
C LEU A 85 -15.63 -13.25 3.25
N GLY A 86 -16.71 -12.52 2.95
CA GLY A 86 -17.59 -11.94 3.95
C GLY A 86 -18.16 -12.98 4.92
N TYR A 87 -18.58 -14.15 4.42
CA TYR A 87 -19.04 -15.25 5.27
C TYR A 87 -17.91 -15.83 6.14
N PHE A 88 -16.72 -16.00 5.57
CA PHE A 88 -15.54 -16.47 6.31
C PHE A 88 -15.13 -15.49 7.42
N ILE A 89 -15.05 -14.20 7.10
CA ILE A 89 -14.75 -13.12 8.05
C ILE A 89 -15.77 -13.11 9.19
N ALA A 90 -17.06 -13.21 8.88
CA ALA A 90 -18.11 -13.24 9.91
C ALA A 90 -17.95 -14.44 10.85
N GLY A 91 -17.60 -15.62 10.31
CA GLY A 91 -17.32 -16.81 11.12
C GLY A 91 -16.13 -16.62 12.07
N ILE A 92 -15.00 -16.13 11.56
CA ILE A 92 -13.80 -15.87 12.39
C ILE A 92 -14.04 -14.73 13.38
N PHE A 93 -14.80 -13.70 13.00
CA PHE A 93 -15.18 -12.61 13.90
C PHE A 93 -15.92 -13.14 15.13
N LEU A 94 -16.94 -13.98 14.93
CA LEU A 94 -17.69 -14.59 16.04
C LEU A 94 -16.80 -15.50 16.88
N LEU A 95 -15.91 -16.27 16.25
CA LEU A 95 -14.97 -17.14 16.94
C LEU A 95 -14.01 -16.35 17.84
N LEU A 96 -13.39 -15.29 17.31
CA LEU A 96 -12.50 -14.40 18.07
C LEU A 96 -13.25 -13.69 19.20
N LEU A 97 -14.47 -13.22 18.92
CA LEU A 97 -15.32 -12.59 19.91
C LEU A 97 -15.56 -13.52 21.10
N VAL A 98 -15.96 -14.77 20.86
CA VAL A 98 -16.25 -15.72 21.95
C VAL A 98 -14.98 -16.15 22.67
N LEU A 99 -13.97 -16.64 21.94
CA LEU A 99 -12.77 -17.24 22.54
C LEU A 99 -11.92 -16.22 23.32
N ILE A 100 -11.69 -15.03 22.74
CA ILE A 100 -10.89 -14.00 23.42
C ILE A 100 -11.68 -13.39 24.57
N SER A 101 -13.00 -13.24 24.46
CA SER A 101 -13.83 -12.79 25.58
C SER A 101 -13.77 -13.74 26.77
N MET A 102 -13.74 -15.05 26.53
CA MET A 102 -13.61 -16.06 27.60
C MET A 102 -12.24 -16.02 28.29
N GLN A 103 -11.16 -15.69 27.58
CA GLN A 103 -9.80 -15.70 28.13
C GLN A 103 -9.37 -14.37 28.76
N LYS A 104 -9.69 -13.24 28.11
CA LYS A 104 -9.18 -11.90 28.46
C LYS A 104 -10.29 -10.91 28.85
N GLY A 105 -11.54 -11.37 28.90
CA GLY A 105 -12.70 -10.57 29.24
C GLY A 105 -13.41 -9.95 28.01
N PRO A 106 -14.69 -9.60 28.16
CA PRO A 106 -15.57 -9.23 27.05
C PRO A 106 -15.13 -7.97 26.31
N TRP A 107 -14.48 -7.03 27.01
CA TRP A 107 -13.99 -5.79 26.40
C TRP A 107 -12.88 -6.05 25.37
N ILE A 108 -11.84 -6.80 25.77
CA ILE A 108 -10.70 -7.09 24.89
C ILE A 108 -11.14 -8.00 23.74
N GLY A 109 -12.02 -8.97 24.02
CA GLY A 109 -12.56 -9.85 22.98
C GLY A 109 -13.34 -9.11 21.90
N LEU A 110 -14.24 -8.20 22.31
CA LEU A 110 -15.01 -7.38 21.36
C LEU A 110 -14.11 -6.51 20.49
N TRP A 111 -13.20 -5.76 21.10
CA TRP A 111 -12.33 -4.85 20.34
C TRP A 111 -11.32 -5.58 19.45
N THR A 112 -10.86 -6.78 19.84
CA THR A 112 -10.00 -7.61 18.99
C THR A 112 -10.76 -8.12 17.77
N ALA A 113 -12.02 -8.57 17.95
CA ALA A 113 -12.88 -8.98 16.84
C ALA A 113 -13.22 -7.81 15.91
N ILE A 114 -13.52 -6.62 16.45
CA ILE A 114 -13.72 -5.40 15.66
C ILE A 114 -12.44 -5.06 14.88
N SER A 115 -11.27 -5.11 15.52
CA SER A 115 -9.99 -4.84 14.86
C SER A 115 -9.72 -5.82 13.72
N TYR A 116 -10.08 -7.09 13.90
CA TYR A 116 -10.06 -8.10 12.83
C TYR A 116 -10.96 -7.73 11.65
N ALA A 117 -12.21 -7.37 11.90
CA ALA A 117 -13.13 -6.96 10.84
C ALA A 117 -12.66 -5.68 10.11
N VAL A 118 -12.12 -4.71 10.85
CA VAL A 118 -11.57 -3.47 10.28
C VAL A 118 -10.34 -3.76 9.42
N GLY A 119 -9.40 -4.60 9.89
CA GLY A 119 -8.22 -5.00 9.10
C GLY A 119 -8.61 -5.74 7.82
N ALA A 120 -9.58 -6.64 7.90
CA ALA A 120 -10.12 -7.34 6.74
C ALA A 120 -10.79 -6.37 5.75
N GLY A 121 -11.60 -5.43 6.26
CA GLY A 121 -12.24 -4.39 5.47
C GLY A 121 -11.24 -3.48 4.75
N CYS A 122 -10.21 -3.01 5.46
CA CYS A 122 -9.15 -2.21 4.86
C CYS A 122 -8.38 -2.96 3.77
N SER A 123 -8.09 -4.25 3.97
CA SER A 123 -7.43 -5.09 2.96
C SER A 123 -8.28 -5.25 1.70
N MET A 124 -9.58 -5.53 1.85
CA MET A 124 -10.53 -5.57 0.73
C MET A 124 -10.63 -4.21 0.00
N LEU A 125 -10.65 -3.09 0.74
CA LEU A 125 -10.69 -1.76 0.13
C LEU A 125 -9.40 -1.45 -0.64
N ALA A 126 -8.24 -1.87 -0.12
CA ALA A 126 -6.95 -1.68 -0.81
C ALA A 126 -6.92 -2.42 -2.16
N GLY A 127 -7.36 -3.68 -2.18
CA GLY A 127 -7.49 -4.46 -3.42
C GLY A 127 -8.50 -3.86 -4.40
N PHE A 128 -9.66 -3.43 -3.89
CA PHE A 128 -10.70 -2.78 -4.70
C PHE A 128 -10.22 -1.47 -5.34
N PHE A 129 -9.60 -0.57 -4.58
CA PHE A 129 -9.07 0.69 -5.14
C PHE A 129 -7.94 0.43 -6.13
N GLY A 130 -7.04 -0.53 -5.85
CA GLY A 130 -5.99 -0.93 -6.77
C GLY A 130 -6.53 -1.43 -8.11
N MET A 131 -7.52 -2.32 -8.07
CA MET A 131 -8.13 -2.89 -9.28
C MET A 131 -8.88 -1.85 -10.12
N ASN A 132 -9.61 -0.92 -9.48
CA ASN A 132 -10.24 0.19 -10.20
C ASN A 132 -9.20 1.08 -10.89
N ALA A 133 -8.08 1.37 -10.22
CA ALA A 133 -6.97 2.10 -10.82
C ALA A 133 -6.34 1.34 -12.00
N ALA A 134 -6.07 0.04 -11.85
CA ALA A 134 -5.47 -0.78 -12.90
C ALA A 134 -6.36 -0.87 -14.15
N THR A 135 -7.63 -1.26 -13.99
CA THR A 135 -8.59 -1.38 -15.10
C THR A 135 -8.80 -0.06 -15.84
N THR A 136 -8.82 1.07 -15.12
CA THR A 136 -8.92 2.42 -15.70
C THR A 136 -7.64 2.83 -16.44
N SER A 137 -6.47 2.49 -15.88
CA SER A 137 -5.16 2.92 -16.40
C SER A 137 -4.69 2.13 -17.63
N GLY A 138 -5.11 0.87 -17.80
CA GLY A 138 -4.64 0.00 -18.87
C GLY A 138 -4.90 0.56 -20.27
N VAL A 139 -6.17 0.87 -20.57
CA VAL A 139 -6.57 1.40 -21.89
C VAL A 139 -5.92 2.75 -22.19
N ARG A 140 -5.76 3.59 -21.16
CA ARG A 140 -5.15 4.92 -21.26
C ARG A 140 -3.64 4.85 -21.44
N THR A 141 -3.00 3.82 -20.88
CA THR A 141 -1.59 3.51 -21.13
C THR A 141 -1.38 3.13 -22.59
N SER A 142 -2.26 2.29 -23.14
CA SER A 142 -2.22 1.92 -24.56
C SER A 142 -2.39 3.13 -25.47
N GLN A 143 -3.34 4.04 -25.17
CA GLN A 143 -3.50 5.27 -25.96
C GLN A 143 -2.29 6.21 -25.80
N ALA A 144 -1.75 6.34 -24.59
CA ALA A 144 -0.56 7.14 -24.34
C ALA A 144 0.67 6.63 -25.10
N ALA A 145 0.78 5.31 -25.31
CA ALA A 145 1.84 4.72 -26.13
C ALA A 145 1.73 5.14 -27.60
N VAL A 146 0.51 5.26 -28.13
CA VAL A 146 0.27 5.75 -29.50
C VAL A 146 0.62 7.24 -29.62
N ASP A 147 0.19 8.07 -28.66
CA ASP A 147 0.34 9.53 -28.74
C ASP A 147 1.77 10.02 -28.49
N GLY A 148 2.45 9.41 -27.52
CA GLY A 148 3.65 9.97 -26.90
C GLY A 148 4.75 8.95 -26.63
N GLY A 149 4.58 7.73 -27.16
CA GLY A 149 5.54 6.65 -27.01
C GLY A 149 5.72 6.19 -25.56
N GLN A 150 6.87 5.55 -25.33
CA GLN A 150 7.19 4.88 -24.08
C GLN A 150 7.11 5.79 -22.85
N SER A 151 7.59 7.03 -22.94
CA SER A 151 7.64 7.94 -21.79
C SER A 151 6.26 8.29 -21.26
N LYS A 152 5.33 8.65 -22.16
CA LYS A 152 3.96 9.01 -21.80
C LYS A 152 3.19 7.79 -21.27
N ALA A 153 3.35 6.63 -21.92
CA ALA A 153 2.76 5.37 -21.48
C ALA A 153 3.25 4.98 -20.07
N LEU A 154 4.56 5.05 -19.83
CA LEU A 154 5.17 4.74 -18.54
C LEU A 154 4.62 5.65 -17.43
N LEU A 155 4.44 6.94 -17.69
CA LEU A 155 3.91 7.86 -16.69
C LEU A 155 2.46 7.53 -16.29
N ILE A 156 1.60 7.19 -17.26
CA ILE A 156 0.21 6.80 -16.98
C ILE A 156 0.16 5.48 -16.22
N ALA A 157 0.90 4.45 -16.67
CA ALA A 157 0.97 3.16 -16.00
C ALA A 157 1.52 3.28 -14.58
N PHE A 158 2.59 4.06 -14.40
CA PHE A 158 3.19 4.31 -13.10
C PHE A 158 2.22 5.03 -12.16
N ASN A 159 1.51 6.04 -12.64
CA ASN A 159 0.51 6.75 -11.82
C ASN A 159 -0.65 5.83 -11.42
N GLY A 160 -1.09 4.93 -12.30
CA GLY A 160 -2.07 3.88 -11.97
C GLY A 160 -1.61 2.98 -10.83
N GLY A 161 -0.37 2.47 -10.90
CA GLY A 161 0.24 1.68 -9.82
C GLY A 161 0.49 2.49 -8.55
N ALA A 162 0.84 3.77 -8.67
CA ALA A 162 1.05 4.67 -7.55
C ALA A 162 -0.24 4.89 -6.73
N VAL A 163 -1.42 4.93 -7.38
CA VAL A 163 -2.71 4.98 -6.68
C VAL A 163 -2.87 3.79 -5.75
N MET A 164 -2.62 2.58 -6.25
CA MET A 164 -2.68 1.35 -5.44
C MET A 164 -1.73 1.43 -4.25
N GLY A 165 -0.45 1.77 -4.48
CA GLY A 165 0.56 1.84 -3.43
C GLY A 165 0.25 2.87 -2.34
N LEU A 166 -0.24 4.06 -2.74
CA LEU A 166 -0.66 5.09 -1.79
C LEU A 166 -1.90 4.67 -1.00
N CYS A 167 -2.89 4.03 -1.64
CA CYS A 167 -4.07 3.50 -0.96
C CYS A 167 -3.69 2.46 0.10
N VAL A 168 -2.80 1.52 -0.24
CA VAL A 168 -2.29 0.50 0.69
C VAL A 168 -1.61 1.14 1.90
N ALA A 169 -0.65 2.04 1.67
CA ALA A 169 0.09 2.70 2.74
C ALA A 169 -0.83 3.57 3.62
N SER A 170 -1.78 4.26 3.00
CA SER A 170 -2.70 5.18 3.67
C SER A 170 -3.75 4.46 4.52
N LEU A 171 -4.39 3.41 3.98
CA LEU A 171 -5.34 2.59 4.74
C LEU A 171 -4.64 1.89 5.90
N GLY A 172 -3.39 1.46 5.71
CA GLY A 172 -2.59 0.87 6.79
C GLY A 172 -2.30 1.87 7.91
N LEU A 173 -1.94 3.12 7.56
CA LEU A 173 -1.73 4.20 8.53
C LEU A 173 -3.02 4.61 9.26
N ILE A 174 -4.14 4.72 8.55
CA ILE A 174 -5.45 5.02 9.17
C ILE A 174 -5.85 3.90 10.12
N GLY A 175 -5.76 2.64 9.68
CA GLY A 175 -6.18 1.47 10.46
C GLY A 175 -5.27 1.22 11.66
N VAL A 176 -3.99 0.96 11.42
CA VAL A 176 -3.02 0.65 12.49
C VAL A 176 -2.78 1.88 13.38
N GLY A 177 -2.62 3.07 12.79
CA GLY A 177 -2.45 4.31 13.54
C GLY A 177 -3.68 4.66 14.36
N GLY A 178 -4.89 4.51 13.80
CA GLY A 178 -6.15 4.73 14.53
C GLY A 178 -6.34 3.75 15.69
N LEU A 179 -6.08 2.46 15.49
CA LEU A 179 -6.14 1.48 16.58
C LEU A 179 -5.07 1.71 17.63
N PHE A 180 -3.87 2.13 17.23
CA PHE A 180 -2.81 2.48 18.16
C PHE A 180 -3.15 3.73 18.99
N LEU A 181 -3.87 4.70 18.42
CA LEU A 181 -4.37 5.85 19.19
C LEU A 181 -5.36 5.46 20.27
N LEU A 182 -6.22 4.47 20.00
CA LEU A 182 -7.25 4.02 20.93
C LEU A 182 -6.70 3.04 21.98
N PHE A 183 -5.79 2.14 21.60
CA PHE A 183 -5.37 0.99 22.41
C PHE A 183 -3.87 0.93 22.71
N GLY A 184 -3.06 1.84 22.15
CA GLY A 184 -1.62 1.88 22.36
C GLY A 184 -1.20 2.36 23.76
N ARG A 185 -2.13 2.91 24.56
CA ARG A 185 -1.91 3.24 25.96
C ARG A 185 -2.44 2.13 26.86
N GLY A 186 -1.55 1.53 27.65
CA GLY A 186 -1.87 0.45 28.60
C GLY A 186 -1.75 -0.95 28.00
N ASP A 187 -2.35 -1.95 28.66
CA ASP A 187 -2.19 -3.36 28.31
C ASP A 187 -3.17 -3.86 27.22
N SER A 188 -3.89 -2.94 26.57
CA SER A 188 -4.85 -3.25 25.50
C SER A 188 -4.22 -3.32 24.10
N PHE A 189 -2.90 -3.12 23.97
CA PHE A 189 -2.19 -3.12 22.68
C PHE A 189 -2.37 -4.43 21.87
N THR A 190 -2.69 -5.55 22.54
CA THR A 190 -2.94 -6.84 21.87
C THR A 190 -4.18 -6.83 20.97
N VAL A 191 -5.07 -5.84 21.14
CA VAL A 191 -6.23 -5.62 20.25
C VAL A 191 -5.79 -5.35 18.81
N ILE A 192 -4.67 -4.63 18.63
CA ILE A 192 -4.12 -4.26 17.32
C ILE A 192 -3.70 -5.51 16.54
N SER A 193 -3.28 -6.59 17.22
CA SER A 193 -2.94 -7.87 16.58
C SER A 193 -4.13 -8.49 15.83
N GLY A 194 -5.37 -8.20 16.25
CA GLY A 194 -6.57 -8.59 15.51
C GLY A 194 -6.59 -8.01 14.09
N PHE A 195 -6.14 -6.76 13.91
CA PHE A 195 -6.06 -6.11 12.60
C PHE A 195 -5.13 -6.83 11.63
N ALA A 196 -3.93 -7.20 12.09
CA ALA A 196 -2.98 -7.99 11.27
C ALA A 196 -3.60 -9.31 10.84
N MET A 197 -4.26 -10.02 11.78
CA MET A 197 -4.94 -11.27 11.47
C MET A 197 -6.04 -11.08 10.42
N GLY A 198 -6.82 -10.01 10.51
CA GLY A 198 -7.88 -9.69 9.54
C GLY A 198 -7.34 -9.38 8.15
N ALA A 199 -6.29 -8.55 8.09
CA ALA A 199 -5.61 -8.23 6.83
C ALA A 199 -5.05 -9.50 6.16
N SER A 200 -4.46 -10.40 6.96
CA SER A 200 -3.84 -11.65 6.50
C SER A 200 -4.83 -12.68 6.01
N SER A 201 -5.97 -12.82 6.69
CA SER A 201 -7.07 -13.66 6.20
C SER A 201 -7.50 -13.27 4.78
N ILE A 202 -7.65 -11.98 4.50
CA ILE A 202 -8.07 -11.52 3.17
C ILE A 202 -6.98 -11.69 2.13
N ALA A 203 -5.74 -11.30 2.46
CA ALA A 203 -4.60 -11.42 1.56
C ALA A 203 -4.38 -12.86 1.10
N LEU A 204 -4.49 -13.84 2.02
CA LEU A 204 -4.36 -15.25 1.70
C LEU A 204 -5.34 -15.68 0.61
N PHE A 205 -6.62 -15.39 0.79
CA PHE A 205 -7.63 -15.83 -0.17
C PHE A 205 -7.63 -15.02 -1.46
N ALA A 206 -7.44 -13.69 -1.39
CA ALA A 206 -7.40 -12.85 -2.59
C ALA A 206 -6.22 -13.23 -3.50
N ARG A 207 -5.05 -13.53 -2.90
CA ARG A 207 -3.87 -13.96 -3.65
C ARG A 207 -4.01 -15.35 -4.23
N VAL A 208 -4.60 -16.29 -3.49
CA VAL A 208 -4.82 -17.66 -3.98
C VAL A 208 -5.94 -17.69 -5.02
N GLY A 209 -7.07 -17.04 -4.77
CA GLY A 209 -8.22 -16.98 -5.66
C GLY A 209 -7.88 -16.27 -6.96
N GLY A 210 -7.39 -15.04 -6.87
CA GLY A 210 -6.91 -14.28 -8.02
C GLY A 210 -5.77 -14.98 -8.77
N GLY A 211 -4.81 -15.56 -8.04
CA GLY A 211 -3.68 -16.30 -8.59
C GLY A 211 -4.07 -17.56 -9.39
N ILE A 212 -5.04 -18.32 -8.89
CA ILE A 212 -5.60 -19.48 -9.62
C ILE A 212 -6.30 -18.99 -10.89
N TYR A 213 -7.08 -17.91 -10.81
CA TYR A 213 -7.80 -17.36 -11.97
C TYR A 213 -6.83 -16.90 -13.06
N THR A 214 -5.88 -16.00 -12.74
CA THR A 214 -4.90 -15.48 -13.71
C THR A 214 -4.08 -16.60 -14.31
N LYS A 215 -3.44 -17.46 -13.50
CA LYS A 215 -2.50 -18.45 -14.04
C LYS A 215 -3.17 -19.57 -14.82
N THR A 216 -4.44 -19.87 -14.56
CA THR A 216 -5.19 -20.81 -15.40
C THR A 216 -5.52 -20.18 -16.76
N ALA A 217 -5.88 -18.89 -16.78
CA ALA A 217 -6.22 -18.18 -18.01
C ALA A 217 -4.98 -17.89 -18.87
N ASP A 218 -3.92 -17.37 -18.27
CA ASP A 218 -2.59 -17.09 -18.86
C ASP A 218 -2.04 -18.35 -19.55
N VAL A 219 -1.79 -19.42 -18.77
CA VAL A 219 -1.22 -20.67 -19.31
C VAL A 219 -2.12 -21.33 -20.36
N GLY A 220 -3.45 -21.30 -20.16
CA GLY A 220 -4.39 -21.87 -21.12
C GLY A 220 -4.41 -21.11 -22.46
N SER A 221 -4.41 -19.79 -22.40
CA SER A 221 -4.44 -18.91 -23.57
C SER A 221 -3.12 -18.99 -24.34
N ASP A 222 -2.00 -18.95 -23.63
CA ASP A 222 -0.67 -18.95 -24.23
C ASP A 222 -0.30 -20.27 -24.90
N LEU A 223 -0.59 -21.41 -24.25
CA LEU A 223 -0.24 -22.71 -24.83
C LEU A 223 -1.02 -22.96 -26.11
N VAL A 224 -2.34 -22.77 -26.09
CA VAL A 224 -3.16 -23.03 -27.28
C VAL A 224 -2.92 -21.97 -28.35
N GLY A 225 -2.78 -20.70 -27.97
CA GLY A 225 -2.54 -19.60 -28.91
C GLY A 225 -1.16 -19.67 -29.57
N LYS A 226 -0.10 -19.59 -28.77
CA LYS A 226 1.28 -19.46 -29.26
C LYS A 226 1.84 -20.78 -29.78
N VAL A 227 1.59 -21.89 -29.07
CA VAL A 227 2.27 -23.17 -29.36
C VAL A 227 1.48 -24.05 -30.33
N GLU A 228 0.16 -24.16 -30.15
CA GLU A 228 -0.66 -25.04 -30.99
C GLU A 228 -1.17 -24.35 -32.26
N ALA A 229 -1.79 -23.18 -32.12
CA ALA A 229 -2.39 -22.45 -33.23
C ALA A 229 -1.40 -21.54 -33.98
N GLY A 230 -0.27 -21.19 -33.36
CA GLY A 230 0.74 -20.31 -33.93
C GLY A 230 0.25 -18.88 -34.17
N ILE A 231 -0.72 -18.41 -33.37
CA ILE A 231 -1.19 -17.01 -33.39
C ILE A 231 -0.42 -16.16 -32.38
N PRO A 232 -0.36 -14.82 -32.56
CA PRO A 232 0.28 -13.93 -31.59
C PRO A 232 -0.30 -14.04 -30.17
N GLU A 233 0.49 -13.57 -29.20
CA GLU A 233 0.04 -13.27 -27.84
C GLU A 233 -1.09 -12.24 -27.85
N ASP A 234 -2.04 -12.36 -26.92
CA ASP A 234 -3.21 -11.47 -26.81
C ASP A 234 -4.04 -11.31 -28.09
N ASP A 235 -3.98 -12.29 -29.00
CA ASP A 235 -4.72 -12.22 -30.26
C ASP A 235 -6.25 -12.30 -29.99
N PRO A 236 -7.06 -11.37 -30.55
CA PRO A 236 -8.50 -11.30 -30.28
C PRO A 236 -9.29 -12.54 -30.75
N ARG A 237 -8.68 -13.42 -31.56
CA ARG A 237 -9.28 -14.70 -31.96
C ARG A 237 -9.21 -15.76 -30.86
N ASN A 238 -8.34 -15.57 -29.87
CA ASN A 238 -8.19 -16.48 -28.75
C ASN A 238 -9.21 -16.13 -27.65
N PRO A 239 -10.18 -17.03 -27.36
CA PRO A 239 -11.24 -16.74 -26.39
C PRO A 239 -10.74 -16.59 -24.95
N GLY A 240 -9.52 -17.03 -24.64
CA GLY A 240 -8.95 -16.94 -23.30
C GLY A 240 -8.38 -15.56 -22.94
N VAL A 241 -8.11 -14.69 -23.92
CA VAL A 241 -7.38 -13.42 -23.72
C VAL A 241 -8.12 -12.45 -22.80
N ILE A 242 -9.46 -12.38 -22.86
CA ILE A 242 -10.21 -11.54 -21.92
C ILE A 242 -10.07 -12.07 -20.49
N ALA A 243 -10.11 -13.39 -20.29
CA ALA A 243 -9.94 -13.98 -18.97
C ALA A 243 -8.51 -13.77 -18.44
N ASP A 244 -7.51 -13.78 -19.32
CA ASP A 244 -6.11 -13.50 -18.98
C ASP A 244 -5.95 -12.06 -18.47
N ASN A 245 -6.41 -11.09 -19.25
CA ASN A 245 -6.34 -9.66 -18.90
C ASN A 245 -7.20 -9.31 -17.66
N VAL A 246 -8.34 -9.99 -17.47
CA VAL A 246 -9.11 -9.92 -16.22
C VAL A 246 -8.28 -10.48 -15.06
N GLY A 247 -7.60 -11.60 -15.30
CA GLY A 247 -6.66 -12.26 -14.40
C GLY A 247 -5.61 -11.31 -13.85
N ASP A 248 -4.94 -10.54 -14.70
CA ASP A 248 -3.92 -9.57 -14.29
C ASP A 248 -4.48 -8.50 -13.34
N CYS A 249 -5.74 -8.10 -13.56
CA CYS A 249 -6.40 -7.15 -12.67
C CYS A 249 -6.76 -7.77 -11.30
N VAL A 250 -7.25 -9.00 -11.29
CA VAL A 250 -7.74 -9.63 -10.05
C VAL A 250 -6.62 -10.27 -9.21
N GLY A 251 -5.66 -10.93 -9.86
CA GLY A 251 -4.53 -11.58 -9.20
C GLY A 251 -3.40 -10.59 -8.95
N ASP A 252 -2.83 -10.07 -10.03
CA ASP A 252 -1.57 -9.32 -10.00
C ASP A 252 -1.73 -7.89 -9.50
N THR A 253 -2.97 -7.36 -9.47
CA THR A 253 -3.28 -6.08 -8.84
C THR A 253 -4.02 -6.25 -7.52
N ALA A 254 -5.25 -6.78 -7.52
CA ALA A 254 -6.06 -6.81 -6.28
C ALA A 254 -5.44 -7.74 -5.22
N GLY A 255 -5.02 -8.93 -5.62
CA GLY A 255 -4.33 -9.90 -4.77
C GLY A 255 -2.99 -9.35 -4.25
N LEU A 256 -2.17 -8.77 -5.12
CA LEU A 256 -0.90 -8.13 -4.72
C LEU A 256 -1.11 -6.94 -3.76
N GLY A 257 -2.13 -6.11 -4.01
CA GLY A 257 -2.47 -4.99 -3.13
C GLY A 257 -2.82 -5.43 -1.72
N ALA A 258 -3.63 -6.49 -1.58
CA ALA A 258 -3.97 -7.09 -0.30
C ALA A 258 -2.75 -7.74 0.39
N ASP A 259 -1.88 -8.39 -0.36
CA ASP A 259 -0.63 -9.01 0.11
C ASP A 259 0.36 -7.98 0.67
N ILE A 260 0.63 -6.91 -0.09
CA ILE A 260 1.50 -5.82 0.37
C ILE A 260 0.89 -5.12 1.58
N PHE A 261 -0.44 -4.92 1.61
CA PHE A 261 -1.13 -4.34 2.75
C PHE A 261 -0.97 -5.17 4.02
N GLU A 262 -1.12 -6.48 3.92
CA GLU A 262 -0.90 -7.43 5.01
C GLU A 262 0.52 -7.35 5.54
N SER A 263 1.52 -7.42 4.65
CA SER A 263 2.93 -7.42 5.05
C SER A 263 3.35 -6.08 5.67
N TYR A 264 2.84 -4.98 5.12
CA TYR A 264 3.04 -3.64 5.66
C TYR A 264 2.44 -3.48 7.06
N CYS A 265 1.17 -3.85 7.24
CA CYS A 265 0.51 -3.74 8.55
C CYS A 265 1.06 -4.74 9.56
N GLY A 266 1.33 -5.97 9.13
CA GLY A 266 1.89 -7.06 9.93
C GLY A 266 3.26 -6.71 10.48
N SER A 267 4.16 -6.15 9.66
CA SER A 267 5.49 -5.71 10.12
C SER A 267 5.40 -4.57 11.14
N MET A 268 4.54 -3.57 10.93
CA MET A 268 4.30 -2.51 11.91
C MET A 268 3.77 -3.07 13.24
N ILE A 269 2.77 -3.95 13.17
CA ILE A 269 2.12 -4.53 14.36
C ILE A 269 3.09 -5.46 15.11
N ALA A 270 3.91 -6.24 14.40
CA ALA A 270 4.95 -7.06 15.02
C ALA A 270 5.96 -6.19 15.78
N ALA A 271 6.42 -5.08 15.17
CA ALA A 271 7.28 -4.12 15.84
C ALA A 271 6.61 -3.47 17.07
N ILE A 272 5.32 -3.14 16.99
CA ILE A 272 4.54 -2.63 18.14
C ILE A 272 4.51 -3.66 19.28
N VAL A 273 4.22 -4.93 18.98
CA VAL A 273 4.14 -6.00 19.99
C VAL A 273 5.51 -6.25 20.64
N ILE A 274 6.60 -6.23 19.86
CA ILE A 274 7.95 -6.34 20.41
C ILE A 274 8.27 -5.11 21.28
N GLY A 275 7.98 -3.90 20.80
CA GLY A 275 8.15 -2.67 21.57
C GLY A 275 7.37 -2.67 22.88
N ALA A 276 6.17 -3.26 22.90
CA ALA A 276 5.35 -3.39 24.10
C ALA A 276 5.96 -4.31 25.16
N SER A 277 6.92 -5.17 24.79
CA SER A 277 7.65 -6.04 25.73
C SER A 277 8.89 -5.37 26.34
N MET A 278 9.27 -4.18 25.88
CA MET A 278 10.46 -3.46 26.36
C MET A 278 10.25 -2.87 27.75
N ALA A 279 11.28 -2.95 28.59
CA ALA A 279 11.25 -2.48 29.98
C ALA A 279 11.39 -0.94 30.11
N THR A 280 12.05 -0.30 29.15
CA THR A 280 12.23 1.16 29.09
C THR A 280 11.79 1.69 27.73
N LEU A 281 11.33 2.94 27.67
CA LEU A 281 10.88 3.59 26.42
C LEU A 281 9.80 2.78 25.66
N ARG A 282 8.96 2.03 26.39
CA ARG A 282 7.94 1.11 25.83
C ARG A 282 7.07 1.83 24.79
N PHE A 283 6.59 3.03 25.11
CA PHE A 283 5.72 3.78 24.21
C PHE A 283 6.46 4.27 22.97
N GLU A 284 7.70 4.73 23.11
CA GLU A 284 8.54 5.22 22.01
C GLU A 284 8.85 4.08 21.02
N TYR A 285 9.23 2.90 21.51
CA TYR A 285 9.45 1.72 20.66
C TYR A 285 8.17 1.27 19.95
N MET A 286 7.04 1.34 20.65
CA MET A 286 5.73 1.04 20.08
C MET A 286 5.31 2.06 19.00
N ALA A 287 5.59 3.35 19.19
CA ALA A 287 5.19 4.41 18.27
C ALA A 287 6.13 4.54 17.05
N LEU A 288 7.38 4.11 17.17
CA LEU A 288 8.40 4.18 16.12
C LEU A 288 7.95 3.62 14.74
N PRO A 289 7.42 2.39 14.62
CA PRO A 289 7.03 1.86 13.31
C PRO A 289 5.96 2.72 12.61
N ILE A 290 5.02 3.30 13.36
CA ILE A 290 3.99 4.18 12.82
C ILE A 290 4.60 5.49 12.32
N MET A 291 5.56 6.05 13.06
CA MET A 291 6.26 7.26 12.64
C MET A 291 7.14 7.04 11.41
N ILE A 292 7.84 5.91 11.34
CA ILE A 292 8.60 5.51 10.16
C ILE A 292 7.67 5.35 8.96
N ALA A 293 6.49 4.76 9.15
CA ALA A 293 5.47 4.64 8.12
C ALA A 293 4.94 6.00 7.61
N MET A 294 4.70 6.97 8.51
CA MET A 294 4.32 8.34 8.11
C MET A 294 5.41 9.03 7.27
N VAL A 295 6.67 8.87 7.68
CA VAL A 295 7.83 9.39 6.93
C VAL A 295 7.95 8.69 5.57
N GLY A 296 7.76 7.37 5.54
CA GLY A 296 7.77 6.56 4.33
C GLY A 296 6.69 6.97 3.33
N LEU A 297 5.50 7.33 3.80
CA LEU A 297 4.44 7.87 2.93
C LEU A 297 4.88 9.17 2.26
N LEU A 298 5.43 10.13 3.02
CA LEU A 298 5.94 11.38 2.44
C LEU A 298 7.09 11.15 1.46
N ALA A 299 8.03 10.28 1.82
CA ALA A 299 9.14 9.90 0.95
C ALA A 299 8.65 9.26 -0.36
N SER A 300 7.60 8.43 -0.28
CA SER A 300 6.96 7.82 -1.45
C SER A 300 6.32 8.87 -2.36
N VAL A 301 5.67 9.90 -1.82
CA VAL A 301 5.13 11.02 -2.61
C VAL A 301 6.24 11.77 -3.35
N ILE A 302 7.40 11.96 -2.72
CA ILE A 302 8.58 12.57 -3.36
C ILE A 302 9.08 11.67 -4.51
N GLY A 303 9.19 10.36 -4.27
CA GLY A 303 9.59 9.38 -5.29
C GLY A 303 8.63 9.35 -6.48
N ILE A 304 7.32 9.36 -6.22
CA ILE A 304 6.27 9.40 -7.25
C ILE A 304 6.42 10.67 -8.10
N ARG A 305 6.64 11.83 -7.47
CA ARG A 305 6.85 13.09 -8.19
C ARG A 305 8.15 13.11 -9.01
N ALA A 306 9.18 12.40 -8.55
CA ALA A 306 10.44 12.28 -9.29
C ALA A 306 10.26 11.54 -10.64
N MET A 307 9.28 10.64 -10.75
CA MET A 307 8.96 9.89 -11.96
C MET A 307 8.72 10.81 -13.16
N THR A 308 8.09 11.98 -12.96
CA THR A 308 7.85 12.96 -14.03
C THR A 308 9.15 13.45 -14.68
N SER A 309 10.26 13.52 -13.92
CA SER A 309 11.57 13.90 -14.49
C SER A 309 12.35 12.70 -15.05
N LEU A 310 12.07 11.49 -14.57
CA LEU A 310 12.78 10.27 -14.93
C LEU A 310 12.11 9.49 -16.07
N GLY A 311 10.92 9.90 -16.50
CA GLY A 311 10.12 9.19 -17.50
C GLY A 311 10.74 9.07 -18.89
N ASN A 312 11.80 9.83 -19.21
CA ASN A 312 12.53 9.71 -20.48
C ASN A 312 13.64 8.65 -20.45
N MET A 313 13.93 8.09 -19.28
CA MET A 313 14.91 7.02 -19.14
C MET A 313 14.31 5.68 -19.59
N ASP A 314 15.17 4.66 -19.67
CA ASP A 314 14.71 3.28 -19.72
C ASP A 314 13.75 2.98 -18.53
N PRO A 315 12.63 2.27 -18.73
CA PRO A 315 11.63 2.10 -17.68
C PRO A 315 12.18 1.41 -16.44
N SER A 316 13.05 0.41 -16.61
CA SER A 316 13.68 -0.29 -15.49
C SER A 316 14.58 0.65 -14.69
N ALA A 317 15.35 1.50 -15.38
CA ALA A 317 16.18 2.51 -14.72
C ALA A 317 15.35 3.57 -14.01
N ALA A 318 14.24 4.03 -14.62
CA ALA A 318 13.36 5.03 -14.04
C ALA A 318 12.69 4.51 -12.75
N LEU A 319 12.10 3.31 -12.79
CA LEU A 319 11.49 2.67 -11.63
C LEU A 319 12.49 2.47 -10.49
N ARG A 320 13.70 1.98 -10.80
CA ARG A 320 14.77 1.79 -9.81
C ARG A 320 15.19 3.10 -9.17
N ASN A 321 15.39 4.15 -9.97
CA ASN A 321 15.81 5.45 -9.45
C ASN A 321 14.71 6.11 -8.61
N CYS A 322 13.43 6.00 -8.98
CA CYS A 322 12.31 6.44 -8.16
C CYS A 322 12.33 5.77 -6.78
N THR A 323 12.55 4.45 -6.74
CA THR A 323 12.67 3.70 -5.49
C THR A 323 13.86 4.17 -4.65
N PHE A 324 15.03 4.40 -5.26
CA PHE A 324 16.20 4.90 -4.53
C PHE A 324 16.01 6.32 -3.99
N ILE A 325 15.34 7.20 -4.73
CA ILE A 325 15.02 8.56 -4.27
C ILE A 325 14.10 8.49 -3.04
N SER A 326 13.04 7.67 -3.11
CA SER A 326 12.13 7.45 -1.97
C SER A 326 12.87 6.86 -0.77
N ALA A 327 13.66 5.79 -0.98
CA ALA A 327 14.42 5.14 0.09
C ALA A 327 15.45 6.08 0.74
N GLY A 328 16.17 6.87 -0.06
CA GLY A 328 17.13 7.85 0.43
C GLY A 328 16.47 8.95 1.27
N ALA A 329 15.33 9.48 0.81
CA ALA A 329 14.56 10.45 1.56
C ALA A 329 14.02 9.87 2.88
N MET A 330 13.50 8.64 2.85
CA MET A 330 13.01 7.93 4.02
C MET A 330 14.13 7.69 5.04
N LEU A 331 15.29 7.15 4.61
CA LEU A 331 16.43 6.88 5.49
C LEU A 331 16.95 8.16 6.15
N PHE A 332 17.07 9.24 5.38
CA PHE A 332 17.52 10.53 5.89
C PHE A 332 16.60 11.03 7.01
N VAL A 333 15.29 11.08 6.78
CA VAL A 333 14.33 11.59 7.77
C VAL A 333 14.19 10.63 8.96
N ALA A 334 14.18 9.31 8.71
CA ALA A 334 14.08 8.30 9.77
C ALA A 334 15.28 8.36 10.73
N PHE A 335 16.50 8.62 10.23
CA PHE A 335 17.68 8.78 11.07
C PHE A 335 17.53 9.93 12.08
N PHE A 336 17.05 11.09 11.63
CA PHE A 336 16.81 12.23 12.52
C PHE A 336 15.65 11.96 13.48
N LEU A 337 14.58 11.31 13.00
CA LEU A 337 13.44 10.93 13.84
C LEU A 337 13.88 10.05 15.01
N ILE A 338 14.67 9.01 14.76
CA ILE A 338 15.18 8.09 15.80
C ILE A 338 16.05 8.83 16.81
N LYS A 339 16.92 9.74 16.35
CA LYS A 339 17.75 10.57 17.25
C LYS A 339 16.93 11.48 18.14
N VAL A 340 15.90 12.14 17.58
CA VAL A 340 15.02 13.04 18.33
C VAL A 340 14.20 12.27 19.37
N MET A 341 13.78 11.04 19.05
CA MET A 341 13.09 10.16 19.99
C MET A 341 13.97 9.63 21.13
N GLY A 342 15.28 9.92 21.13
CA GLY A 342 16.21 9.43 22.15
C GLY A 342 16.43 7.91 22.10
N LEU A 343 16.07 7.27 21.00
CA LEU A 343 16.24 5.83 20.82
C LEU A 343 17.69 5.51 20.40
N PRO A 344 18.27 4.38 20.87
CA PRO A 344 19.61 3.99 20.47
C PRO A 344 19.69 3.77 18.95
N SER A 345 20.62 4.46 18.28
CA SER A 345 20.83 4.32 16.83
C SER A 345 21.60 3.05 16.45
N GLY A 346 21.75 2.10 17.38
CA GLY A 346 22.56 0.88 17.20
C GLY A 346 22.15 0.05 15.97
N VAL A 347 20.88 0.12 15.56
CA VAL A 347 20.36 -0.58 14.38
C VAL A 347 20.90 -0.01 13.05
N PHE A 348 21.36 1.23 13.00
CA PHE A 348 21.93 1.86 11.79
C PHE A 348 23.46 1.72 11.69
N ILE A 349 24.11 1.24 12.76
CA ILE A 349 25.58 1.15 12.89
C ILE A 349 26.04 -0.32 13.03
N ALA A 350 25.11 -1.26 13.23
CA ALA A 350 25.39 -2.68 13.34
C ALA A 350 25.59 -3.35 11.98
#